data_AF-A0A099KF74-F1
#
_entry.id   AF-A0A099KF74-F1
#
_cell.length_a   1.000
_cell.length_b   1.000
_cell.length_c   1.000
_cell.angle_alpha   90.00
_cell.angle_beta   90.00
_cell.angle_gamma   90.00
#
_symmetry.space_group_name_H-M   'P 1'
#
loop_
_entity.id
_entity.type
_entity.pdbx_description
1 polymer ?
#
loop_
_entity_poly.entity_id
_entity_poly.type
_entity_poly.pdbx_seq_one_letter_code
_entity_poly.pdbx_strand_id
1 'polypeptide(L)'
;MLHLTLPTEAIEKSENDAQRSQVVFDLLNNPENIRGIDKTPKTIIQFWDKKEIPSDVLDCMDSWRCLESLGFNYKVFSQESAQEYIATNLSEKHLRAFLNCYHPAMKSDYFRLCYIYCSGGMYVDSDEVYTGNSIEKYFEDSELKLHPLCYDIDSDAMVSSEQFVGYSYKKSRIYYFNNNPLISGKNNPIIQYALERATNILNLIDFRSLPEIQSTAGPGNLTASVVALYVASQNKTTIEILSDWETHSNNIWSLSYRNDARNWRLSNRKIFDEAII
;
A
#
# COMPACT_ATOMS: atom_id res chain seq x y z
N MET A 1 12.29 19.34 0.18
CA MET A 1 11.86 18.19 1.00
C MET A 1 12.20 18.50 2.44
N LEU A 2 11.22 18.48 3.34
CA LEU A 2 11.53 18.47 4.77
C LEU A 2 12.25 17.16 5.08
N HIS A 3 13.50 17.22 5.52
CA HIS A 3 14.09 16.11 6.25
C HIS A 3 13.34 16.02 7.59
N LEU A 4 12.30 15.20 7.64
CA LEU A 4 11.64 14.82 8.88
C LEU A 4 12.63 13.98 9.68
N THR A 5 13.45 14.65 10.50
CA THR A 5 14.20 13.98 11.55
C THR A 5 13.21 13.58 12.63
N LEU A 6 12.74 12.33 12.58
CA LEU A 6 11.83 11.79 13.59
C LEU A 6 12.58 11.51 14.89
N PRO A 7 11.92 11.58 16.06
CA PRO A 7 12.51 11.17 17.33
C PRO A 7 13.00 9.72 17.28
N THR A 8 14.10 9.42 17.96
CA THR A 8 14.68 8.06 18.01
C THR A 8 13.66 7.01 18.45
N GLU A 9 12.84 7.31 19.46
CA GLU A 9 11.79 6.41 19.96
C GLU A 9 10.79 6.02 18.85
N ALA A 10 10.41 6.98 18.00
CA ALA A 10 9.47 6.74 16.91
C ALA A 10 10.07 5.79 15.87
N ILE A 11 11.37 5.96 15.57
CA ILE A 11 12.10 5.08 14.66
C ILE A 11 12.21 3.68 15.28
N GLU A 12 12.68 3.56 16.51
CA GLU A 12 12.85 2.27 17.20
C GLU A 12 11.55 1.46 17.25
N LYS A 13 10.43 2.09 17.63
CA LYS A 13 9.11 1.44 17.64
C LYS A 13 8.65 1.05 16.25
N SER A 14 8.94 1.87 15.24
CA SER A 14 8.57 1.55 13.85
C SER A 14 9.36 0.40 13.26
N GLU A 15 10.63 0.21 13.65
CA GLU A 15 11.50 -0.85 13.11
C GLU A 15 11.36 -2.17 13.87
N ASN A 16 10.90 -2.14 15.13
CA ASN A 16 10.69 -3.35 15.92
C ASN A 16 9.29 -3.95 15.66
N ASP A 17 9.24 -5.17 15.13
CA ASP A 17 7.98 -5.83 14.74
C ASP A 17 6.94 -5.92 15.87
N ALA A 18 7.36 -6.29 17.09
CA ALA A 18 6.46 -6.44 18.22
C ALA A 18 5.93 -5.09 18.72
N GLN A 19 6.79 -4.07 18.78
CA GLN A 19 6.37 -2.72 19.17
C GLN A 19 5.49 -2.08 18.10
N ARG A 20 5.83 -2.24 16.81
CA ARG A 20 5.03 -1.77 15.68
C ARG A 20 3.63 -2.39 15.72
N SER A 21 3.55 -3.71 15.91
CA SER A 21 2.28 -4.44 16.06
C SER A 21 1.44 -3.91 17.22
N GLN A 22 2.06 -3.66 18.38
CA GLN A 22 1.37 -3.08 19.54
C GLN A 22 0.82 -1.68 19.25
N VAL A 23 1.61 -0.80 18.63
CA VAL A 23 1.16 0.56 18.30
C VAL A 23 0.00 0.54 17.29
N VAL A 24 0.06 -0.35 16.29
CA VAL A 24 -1.07 -0.53 15.36
C VAL A 24 -2.32 -0.96 16.11
N PHE A 25 -2.21 -1.95 17.01
CA PHE A 25 -3.34 -2.37 17.84
C PHE A 25 -3.91 -1.21 18.67
N ASP A 26 -3.05 -0.40 19.30
CA ASP A 26 -3.48 0.73 20.13
C ASP A 26 -4.24 1.79 19.29
N LEU A 27 -3.75 2.05 18.07
CA LEU A 27 -4.37 2.97 17.10
C LEU A 27 -5.76 2.46 16.69
N LEU A 28 -5.88 1.17 16.36
CA LEU A 28 -7.16 0.56 15.97
C LEU A 28 -8.25 0.65 17.04
N ASN A 29 -7.86 0.67 18.32
CA ASN A 29 -8.79 0.76 19.44
C ASN A 29 -9.04 2.20 19.92
N ASN A 30 -8.26 3.17 19.46
CA ASN A 30 -8.42 4.59 19.79
C ASN A 30 -8.35 5.47 18.53
N PRO A 31 -9.19 5.25 17.51
CA PRO A 31 -9.14 6.06 16.30
C PRO A 31 -9.60 7.49 16.59
N GLU A 32 -8.78 8.47 16.21
CA GLU A 32 -9.20 9.86 16.14
C GLU A 32 -9.93 10.11 14.81
N ASN A 33 -11.22 10.45 14.88
CA ASN A 33 -12.02 10.79 13.70
C ASN A 33 -11.95 12.30 13.43
N ILE A 34 -10.86 12.74 12.81
CA ILE A 34 -10.74 14.11 12.28
C ILE A 34 -10.89 14.02 10.77
N ARG A 35 -11.86 14.73 10.21
CA ARG A 35 -12.01 14.83 8.75
C ARG A 35 -11.09 15.92 8.22
N GLY A 36 -10.32 15.60 7.18
CA GLY A 36 -9.58 16.57 6.40
C GLY A 36 -10.52 17.59 5.74
N ILE A 37 -10.03 18.81 5.53
CA ILE A 37 -10.81 19.90 4.91
C ILE A 37 -10.87 19.72 3.38
N ASP A 38 -9.80 19.19 2.79
CA ASP A 38 -9.72 18.90 1.37
C ASP A 38 -10.33 17.53 1.05
N LYS A 39 -10.64 17.28 -0.22
CA LYS A 39 -11.18 16.00 -0.69
C LYS A 39 -10.14 15.17 -1.41
N THR A 40 -10.21 13.84 -1.26
CA THR A 40 -9.47 12.92 -2.11
C THR A 40 -9.99 12.99 -3.56
N PRO A 41 -9.13 13.14 -4.58
CA PRO A 41 -9.55 13.11 -5.98
C PRO A 41 -10.24 11.79 -6.33
N LYS A 42 -11.36 11.83 -7.05
CA LYS A 42 -12.06 10.63 -7.56
C LYS A 42 -11.29 10.01 -8.74
N THR A 43 -10.07 9.57 -8.50
CA THR A 43 -9.25 8.84 -9.47
C THR A 43 -8.84 7.51 -8.88
N ILE A 44 -9.16 6.44 -9.58
CA ILE A 44 -8.76 5.07 -9.26
C ILE A 44 -7.62 4.71 -10.20
N ILE A 45 -6.54 4.21 -9.64
CA ILE A 45 -5.41 3.67 -10.40
C ILE A 45 -5.19 2.20 -10.09
N GLN A 46 -4.80 1.46 -11.11
CA GLN A 46 -4.27 0.11 -11.00
C GLN A 46 -2.95 0.02 -11.78
N PHE A 47 -2.14 -0.99 -11.47
CA PHE A 47 -0.84 -1.19 -12.11
C PHE A 47 -0.69 -2.63 -12.61
N TRP A 48 -0.21 -2.76 -13.83
CA TRP A 48 0.26 -4.02 -14.40
C TRP A 48 1.52 -3.74 -15.20
N ASP A 49 2.64 -4.41 -14.94
CA ASP A 49 3.95 -4.01 -15.46
C ASP A 49 4.04 -4.00 -17.00
N LYS A 50 3.28 -4.88 -17.66
CA LYS A 50 3.23 -5.02 -19.12
C LYS A 50 1.99 -4.34 -19.72
N LYS A 51 2.07 -3.98 -21.01
CA LYS A 51 0.89 -3.48 -21.76
C LYS A 51 -0.14 -4.57 -22.00
N GLU A 52 0.32 -5.80 -22.18
CA GLU A 52 -0.53 -6.98 -22.35
C GLU A 52 -0.92 -7.53 -20.97
N ILE A 53 -2.19 -7.36 -20.61
CA ILE A 53 -2.77 -7.83 -19.36
C ILE A 53 -3.43 -9.19 -19.61
N PRO A 54 -3.13 -10.24 -18.82
CA PRO A 54 -3.83 -11.52 -18.90
C PRO A 54 -5.34 -11.33 -18.77
N SER A 55 -6.14 -12.10 -19.54
CA SER A 55 -7.60 -11.89 -19.58
C SER A 55 -8.27 -12.05 -18.22
N ASP A 56 -7.83 -13.01 -17.41
CA ASP A 56 -8.35 -13.24 -16.05
C ASP A 56 -8.03 -12.08 -15.08
N VAL A 57 -6.89 -11.41 -15.25
CA VAL A 57 -6.55 -10.18 -14.52
C VAL A 57 -7.36 -8.99 -15.05
N LEU A 58 -7.51 -8.89 -16.38
CA LEU A 58 -8.29 -7.84 -17.02
C LEU A 58 -9.76 -7.87 -16.57
N ASP A 59 -10.34 -9.06 -16.44
CA ASP A 59 -11.71 -9.24 -15.91
C ASP A 59 -11.84 -8.65 -14.49
N CYS A 60 -10.82 -8.81 -13.65
CA CYS A 60 -10.81 -8.20 -12.31
C CYS A 60 -10.77 -6.67 -12.40
N MET A 61 -9.86 -6.14 -13.22
CA MET A 61 -9.67 -4.71 -13.42
C MET A 61 -10.91 -4.02 -14.02
N ASP A 62 -11.56 -4.65 -15.00
CA ASP A 62 -12.74 -4.12 -15.67
C ASP A 62 -13.95 -3.98 -14.74
N SER A 63 -14.01 -4.73 -13.64
CA SER A 63 -15.06 -4.58 -12.63
C SER A 63 -15.09 -3.18 -11.99
N TRP A 64 -13.96 -2.46 -11.97
CA TRP A 64 -13.85 -1.11 -11.41
C TRP A 64 -14.29 -0.02 -12.38
N ARG A 65 -14.31 -0.29 -13.69
CA ARG A 65 -14.64 0.70 -14.73
C ARG A 65 -16.07 1.22 -14.61
N CYS A 66 -16.99 0.45 -14.02
CA CYS A 66 -18.37 0.89 -13.85
C CYS A 66 -18.47 2.21 -13.05
N LEU A 67 -17.48 2.50 -12.19
CA LEU A 67 -17.41 3.72 -11.39
C LEU A 67 -17.19 4.99 -12.24
N GLU A 68 -16.75 4.88 -13.50
CA GLU A 68 -16.69 6.02 -14.41
C GLU A 68 -18.07 6.68 -14.59
N SER A 69 -19.16 5.90 -14.54
CA SER A 69 -20.53 6.41 -14.56
C SER A 69 -20.90 7.27 -13.33
N LEU A 70 -20.16 7.11 -12.23
CA LEU A 70 -20.29 7.88 -10.98
C LEU A 70 -19.27 9.03 -10.88
N GLY A 71 -18.61 9.35 -11.99
CA GLY A 71 -17.66 10.46 -12.10
C GLY A 71 -16.25 10.16 -11.61
N PHE A 72 -15.89 8.88 -11.47
CA PHE A 72 -14.50 8.48 -11.23
C PHE A 72 -13.69 8.52 -12.53
N ASN A 73 -12.42 8.88 -12.42
CA ASN A 73 -11.44 8.65 -13.46
C ASN A 73 -10.73 7.33 -13.19
N TYR A 74 -10.72 6.41 -14.14
CA TYR A 74 -10.05 5.12 -14.01
C TYR A 74 -8.81 5.06 -14.90
N LYS A 75 -7.64 4.74 -14.32
CA LYS A 75 -6.36 4.69 -15.05
C LYS A 75 -5.60 3.42 -14.76
N VAL A 76 -5.01 2.84 -15.79
CA VAL A 76 -4.09 1.71 -15.68
C VAL A 76 -2.70 2.16 -16.06
N PHE A 77 -1.73 1.87 -15.20
CA PHE A 77 -0.32 2.16 -15.45
C PHE A 77 0.44 0.88 -15.81
N SER A 78 1.30 1.02 -16.81
CA SER A 78 2.34 0.06 -17.14
C SER A 78 3.66 0.47 -16.52
N GLN A 79 4.69 -0.38 -16.62
CA GLN A 79 6.04 0.03 -16.23
C GLN A 79 6.49 1.28 -16.99
N GLU A 80 6.24 1.35 -18.30
CA GLU A 80 6.63 2.50 -19.15
C GLU A 80 5.92 3.78 -18.70
N SER A 81 4.59 3.75 -18.59
CA SER A 81 3.82 4.94 -18.17
C SER A 81 4.05 5.33 -16.71
N ALA A 82 4.40 4.37 -15.84
CA ALA A 82 4.83 4.66 -14.47
C ALA A 82 6.20 5.37 -14.43
N GLN A 83 7.16 4.95 -15.27
CA GLN A 83 8.46 5.63 -15.39
C GLN A 83 8.28 7.07 -15.86
N GLU A 84 7.50 7.28 -16.91
CA GLU A 84 7.19 8.62 -17.43
C GLU A 84 6.52 9.50 -16.37
N TYR A 85 5.55 8.94 -15.64
CA TYR A 85 4.88 9.65 -14.56
C TYR A 85 5.86 10.07 -13.46
N ILE A 86 6.73 9.16 -13.00
CA ILE A 86 7.73 9.46 -11.96
C ILE A 86 8.73 10.50 -12.46
N ALA A 87 9.25 10.36 -13.69
CA ALA A 87 10.20 11.30 -14.28
C ALA A 87 9.61 12.72 -14.40
N THR A 88 8.31 12.83 -14.63
CA THR A 88 7.59 14.10 -14.78
C THR A 88 7.27 14.75 -13.43
N ASN A 89 6.91 13.97 -12.41
CA ASN A 89 6.31 14.49 -11.16
C ASN A 89 7.22 14.42 -9.94
N LEU A 90 8.28 13.61 -10.00
CA LEU A 90 9.22 13.38 -8.91
C LEU A 90 10.67 13.58 -9.40
N SER A 91 11.62 13.46 -8.48
CA SER A 91 13.04 13.62 -8.81
C SER A 91 13.68 12.33 -9.33
N GLU A 92 14.84 12.48 -9.97
CA GLU A 92 15.64 11.38 -10.53
C GLU A 92 15.93 10.25 -9.52
N LYS A 93 16.13 10.57 -8.23
CA LYS A 93 16.32 9.54 -7.18
C LYS A 93 15.12 8.60 -7.05
N HIS A 94 13.89 9.07 -7.32
CA HIS A 94 12.68 8.26 -7.25
C HIS A 94 12.54 7.38 -8.49
N LEU A 95 12.90 7.92 -9.66
CA LEU A 95 12.93 7.15 -10.91
C LEU A 95 13.95 6.01 -10.79
N ARG A 96 15.16 6.31 -10.30
CA ARG A 96 16.19 5.29 -10.05
C ARG A 96 15.72 4.21 -9.07
N ALA A 97 15.06 4.60 -7.98
CA ALA A 97 14.50 3.64 -7.03
C ALA A 97 13.44 2.73 -7.68
N PHE A 98 12.53 3.26 -8.50
CA PHE A 98 11.56 2.45 -9.24
C PHE A 98 12.22 1.47 -10.22
N LEU A 99 13.28 1.92 -10.91
CA LEU A 99 14.07 1.05 -11.79
C LEU A 99 14.77 -0.07 -11.02
N ASN A 100 15.24 0.22 -9.80
CA ASN A 100 15.89 -0.74 -8.91
C ASN A 100 14.93 -1.75 -8.25
N CYS A 101 13.60 -1.52 -8.27
CA CYS A 101 12.64 -2.55 -7.87
C CYS A 101 12.82 -3.79 -8.75
N TYR A 102 13.15 -4.93 -8.13
CA TYR A 102 13.57 -6.13 -8.85
C TYR A 102 12.42 -7.04 -9.27
N HIS A 103 11.17 -6.72 -8.92
CA HIS A 103 9.99 -7.53 -9.24
C HIS A 103 8.77 -6.64 -9.56
N PRO A 104 7.88 -7.03 -10.50
CA PRO A 104 6.66 -6.28 -10.84
C PRO A 104 5.79 -5.90 -9.63
N ALA A 105 5.55 -6.83 -8.70
CA ALA A 105 4.83 -6.54 -7.45
C ALA A 105 5.50 -5.42 -6.62
N MET A 106 6.84 -5.43 -6.49
CA MET A 106 7.58 -4.38 -5.78
C MET A 106 7.53 -3.03 -6.53
N LYS A 107 7.49 -3.07 -7.87
CA LYS A 107 7.26 -1.87 -8.70
C LYS A 107 5.87 -1.29 -8.44
N SER A 108 4.84 -2.14 -8.36
CA SER A 108 3.48 -1.73 -8.01
C SER A 108 3.39 -1.09 -6.61
N ASP A 109 3.99 -1.74 -5.62
CA ASP A 109 4.11 -1.25 -4.24
C ASP A 109 4.80 0.12 -4.15
N TYR A 110 5.86 0.33 -4.93
CA TYR A 110 6.53 1.63 -4.96
C TYR A 110 5.73 2.68 -5.74
N PHE A 111 5.17 2.31 -6.89
CA PHE A 111 4.44 3.25 -7.75
C PHE A 111 3.16 3.77 -7.11
N ARG A 112 2.42 2.95 -6.34
CA ARG A 112 1.24 3.45 -5.61
C ARG A 112 1.61 4.57 -4.64
N LEU A 113 2.77 4.49 -3.98
CA LEU A 113 3.26 5.57 -3.11
C LEU A 113 3.57 6.83 -3.93
N CYS A 114 4.25 6.68 -5.08
CA CYS A 114 4.55 7.81 -5.98
C CYS A 114 3.27 8.53 -6.43
N TYR A 115 2.30 7.79 -6.95
CA TYR A 115 1.09 8.38 -7.50
C TYR A 115 0.23 9.02 -6.41
N ILE A 116 -0.03 8.31 -5.31
CA ILE A 116 -0.88 8.83 -4.23
C ILE A 116 -0.23 10.05 -3.56
N TYR A 117 1.10 10.08 -3.41
CA TYR A 117 1.78 11.28 -2.92
C TYR A 117 1.57 12.49 -3.85
N CYS A 118 1.81 12.33 -5.15
CA CYS A 118 1.78 13.44 -6.12
C CYS A 118 0.35 13.90 -6.48
N SER A 119 -0.55 12.94 -6.71
CA SER A 119 -1.88 13.20 -7.27
C SER A 119 -3.02 12.90 -6.29
N GLY A 120 -2.79 12.15 -5.22
CA GLY A 120 -3.86 11.58 -4.42
C GLY A 120 -4.73 10.60 -5.21
N GLY A 121 -5.87 10.24 -4.64
CA GLY A 121 -6.84 9.33 -5.22
C GLY A 121 -6.83 8.00 -4.50
N MET A 122 -7.07 6.93 -5.26
CA MET A 122 -7.14 5.56 -4.76
C MET A 122 -6.30 4.65 -5.66
N TYR A 123 -5.41 3.88 -5.04
CA TYR A 123 -4.83 2.70 -5.67
C TYR A 123 -5.59 1.46 -5.19
N VAL A 124 -5.83 0.52 -6.10
CA VAL A 124 -6.33 -0.82 -5.79
C VAL A 124 -5.56 -1.88 -6.59
N ASP A 125 -5.34 -3.07 -6.02
CA ASP A 125 -4.60 -4.13 -6.71
C ASP A 125 -5.36 -4.65 -7.95
N SER A 126 -4.61 -5.11 -8.95
CA SER A 126 -5.16 -5.58 -10.24
C SER A 126 -5.86 -6.95 -10.16
N ASP A 127 -5.71 -7.65 -9.04
CA ASP A 127 -6.36 -8.93 -8.74
C ASP A 127 -7.59 -8.78 -7.82
N GLU A 128 -8.06 -7.55 -7.61
CA GLU A 128 -9.26 -7.24 -6.84
C GLU A 128 -10.46 -6.99 -7.74
N VAL A 129 -11.61 -7.55 -7.37
CA VAL A 129 -12.91 -7.33 -8.02
C VAL A 129 -13.77 -6.39 -7.19
N TYR A 130 -14.29 -5.34 -7.82
CA TYR A 130 -15.28 -4.47 -7.23
C TYR A 130 -16.63 -5.17 -7.04
N THR A 131 -17.20 -5.05 -5.84
CA THR A 131 -18.45 -5.75 -5.45
C THR A 131 -19.73 -5.04 -5.86
N GLY A 132 -19.64 -3.77 -6.25
CA GLY A 132 -20.81 -2.89 -6.48
C GLY A 132 -21.24 -2.07 -5.27
N ASN A 133 -20.62 -2.25 -4.10
CA ASN A 133 -20.91 -1.43 -2.92
C ASN A 133 -20.29 -0.03 -3.02
N SER A 134 -21.00 1.00 -2.59
CA SER A 134 -20.60 2.40 -2.75
C SER A 134 -19.29 2.72 -2.00
N ILE A 135 -18.37 3.39 -2.71
CA ILE A 135 -17.06 3.83 -2.17
C ILE A 135 -16.93 5.35 -2.10
N GLU A 136 -17.93 6.12 -2.55
CA GLU A 136 -17.86 7.58 -2.65
C GLU A 136 -17.55 8.27 -1.32
N LYS A 137 -17.98 7.68 -0.20
CA LYS A 137 -17.68 8.17 1.15
C LYS A 137 -16.17 8.33 1.40
N TYR A 138 -15.34 7.44 0.83
CA TYR A 138 -13.89 7.47 0.98
C TYR A 138 -13.22 8.63 0.23
N PHE A 139 -13.99 9.41 -0.54
CA PHE A 139 -13.50 10.56 -1.29
C PHE A 139 -14.01 11.90 -0.72
N GLU A 140 -14.71 11.88 0.41
CA GLU A 140 -15.29 13.08 1.02
C GLU A 140 -14.28 13.93 1.80
N ASP A 141 -13.13 13.36 2.17
CA ASP A 141 -12.01 14.05 2.79
C ASP A 141 -10.65 13.52 2.29
N SER A 142 -9.57 14.21 2.67
CA SER A 142 -8.19 13.98 2.25
C SER A 142 -7.39 13.05 3.16
N GLU A 143 -7.96 12.56 4.25
CA GLU A 143 -7.24 11.71 5.20
C GLU A 143 -6.81 10.40 4.54
N LEU A 144 -5.70 9.85 5.03
CA LEU A 144 -5.23 8.54 4.59
C LEU A 144 -6.16 7.46 5.13
N LYS A 145 -6.70 6.62 4.24
CA LYS A 145 -7.59 5.51 4.60
C LYS A 145 -6.88 4.18 4.36
N LEU A 146 -6.88 3.31 5.36
CA LEU A 146 -6.15 2.04 5.34
C LEU A 146 -7.02 0.88 5.83
N HIS A 147 -6.94 -0.25 5.14
CA HIS A 147 -7.53 -1.51 5.58
C HIS A 147 -6.61 -2.19 6.62
N PRO A 148 -7.07 -2.41 7.87
CA PRO A 148 -6.27 -3.11 8.86
C PRO A 148 -6.24 -4.61 8.60
N LEU A 149 -5.10 -5.24 8.87
CA LEU A 149 -4.89 -6.67 8.76
C LEU A 149 -4.34 -7.23 10.07
N CYS A 150 -4.66 -8.50 10.30
CA CYS A 150 -4.17 -9.24 11.45
C CYS A 150 -3.80 -10.66 11.04
N TYR A 151 -2.57 -11.07 11.34
CA TYR A 151 -2.09 -12.44 11.13
C TYR A 151 -1.93 -13.13 12.48
N ASP A 152 -2.51 -14.32 12.65
CA ASP A 152 -2.36 -15.13 13.85
C ASP A 152 -1.29 -16.19 13.61
N ILE A 153 -0.20 -16.09 14.36
CA ILE A 153 0.99 -16.95 14.25
C ILE A 153 0.63 -18.39 14.66
N ASP A 154 -0.26 -18.57 15.64
CA ASP A 154 -0.56 -19.89 16.17
C ASP A 154 -1.38 -20.71 15.16
N SER A 155 -2.28 -20.06 14.42
CA SER A 155 -3.10 -20.71 13.39
C SER A 155 -2.55 -20.60 11.97
N ASP A 156 -1.46 -19.87 11.77
CA ASP A 156 -0.85 -19.60 10.46
C ASP A 156 -1.86 -19.01 9.46
N ALA A 157 -2.68 -18.05 9.91
CA ALA A 157 -3.82 -17.55 9.13
C ALA A 157 -4.14 -16.07 9.38
N MET A 158 -4.77 -15.46 8.38
CA MET A 158 -5.38 -14.14 8.53
C MET A 158 -6.61 -14.20 9.46
N VAL A 159 -6.80 -13.17 10.26
CA VAL A 159 -7.94 -12.97 11.15
C VAL A 159 -8.81 -11.85 10.58
N SER A 160 -10.13 -12.05 10.50
CA SER A 160 -11.04 -11.02 10.00
C SER A 160 -11.08 -9.80 10.94
N SER A 161 -11.30 -8.61 10.37
CA SER A 161 -11.37 -7.34 11.12
C SER A 161 -12.36 -7.40 12.29
N GLU A 162 -13.51 -8.06 12.08
CA GLU A 162 -14.56 -8.30 13.07
C GLU A 162 -14.11 -9.07 14.33
N GLN A 163 -12.96 -9.76 14.27
CA GLN A 163 -12.43 -10.60 15.34
C GLN A 163 -11.23 -10.00 16.07
N PHE A 164 -10.75 -8.82 15.64
CA PHE A 164 -9.60 -8.18 16.26
C PHE A 164 -9.76 -6.68 16.53
N VAL A 165 -10.62 -5.98 15.78
CA VAL A 165 -10.97 -4.58 16.08
C VAL A 165 -11.93 -4.54 17.25
N GLY A 166 -11.60 -3.80 18.32
CA GLY A 166 -12.40 -3.74 19.56
C GLY A 166 -12.21 -4.94 20.51
N TYR A 167 -11.25 -5.83 20.23
CA TYR A 167 -10.89 -6.95 21.10
C TYR A 167 -9.57 -6.69 21.83
N SER A 168 -9.22 -7.53 22.80
CA SER A 168 -7.95 -7.43 23.53
C SER A 168 -6.74 -7.82 22.67
N TYR A 169 -5.60 -7.21 22.99
CA TYR A 169 -4.33 -7.49 22.33
C TYR A 169 -3.89 -8.93 22.56
N LYS A 170 -3.41 -9.60 21.51
CA LYS A 170 -2.79 -10.93 21.59
C LYS A 170 -1.37 -10.89 21.05
N LYS A 171 -0.41 -11.39 21.84
CA LYS A 171 1.00 -11.48 21.46
C LYS A 171 1.28 -12.45 20.31
N SER A 172 0.40 -13.43 20.09
CA SER A 172 0.48 -14.34 18.94
C SER A 172 -0.06 -13.73 17.65
N ARG A 173 -0.53 -12.48 17.68
CA ARG A 173 -1.06 -11.78 16.51
C ARG A 173 -0.15 -10.64 16.08
N ILE A 174 -0.01 -10.50 14.77
CA ILE A 174 0.69 -9.40 14.10
C ILE A 174 -0.37 -8.47 13.52
N TYR A 175 -0.44 -7.24 14.02
CA TYR A 175 -1.36 -6.21 13.56
C TYR A 175 -0.60 -5.24 12.64
N TYR A 176 -1.15 -4.99 11.45
CA TYR A 176 -0.51 -4.13 10.47
C TYR A 176 -1.57 -3.52 9.53
N PHE A 177 -1.14 -2.59 8.69
CA PHE A 177 -2.00 -2.02 7.65
C PHE A 177 -1.68 -2.65 6.31
N ASN A 178 -2.73 -3.02 5.57
CA ASN A 178 -2.57 -3.31 4.16
C ASN A 178 -2.11 -2.04 3.42
N ASN A 179 -1.43 -2.20 2.29
CA ASN A 179 -1.19 -1.12 1.33
C ASN A 179 -2.16 -1.17 0.15
N ASN A 180 -3.25 -1.94 0.27
CA ASN A 180 -4.35 -2.09 -0.67
C ASN A 180 -5.71 -2.11 0.08
N PRO A 181 -6.65 -1.19 -0.20
CA PRO A 181 -6.48 -0.05 -1.09
C PRO A 181 -5.54 0.96 -0.43
N LEU A 182 -5.06 1.93 -1.21
CA LEU A 182 -4.36 3.10 -0.68
C LEU A 182 -5.10 4.35 -1.13
N ILE A 183 -5.86 4.96 -0.23
CA ILE A 183 -6.74 6.11 -0.54
C ILE A 183 -6.29 7.32 0.28
N SER A 184 -6.01 8.44 -0.39
CA SER A 184 -5.58 9.66 0.29
C SER A 184 -5.65 10.89 -0.63
N GLY A 185 -5.76 12.08 -0.04
CA GLY A 185 -5.36 13.31 -0.70
C GLY A 185 -3.86 13.35 -1.03
N LYS A 186 -3.46 14.28 -1.90
CA LYS A 186 -2.05 14.51 -2.25
C LYS A 186 -1.23 15.01 -1.04
N ASN A 187 0.08 14.84 -1.10
CA ASN A 187 1.04 15.32 -0.10
C ASN A 187 0.82 14.78 1.33
N ASN A 188 0.18 13.63 1.50
CA ASN A 188 0.00 13.04 2.83
C ASN A 188 1.37 12.71 3.46
N PRO A 189 1.64 13.16 4.72
CA PRO A 189 2.95 12.97 5.36
C PRO A 189 3.36 11.49 5.55
N ILE A 190 2.41 10.59 5.81
CA ILE A 190 2.69 9.15 5.93
C ILE A 190 3.13 8.58 4.59
N ILE A 191 2.41 8.92 3.51
CA ILE A 191 2.76 8.46 2.16
C ILE A 191 4.12 9.03 1.75
N GLN A 192 4.40 10.30 2.07
CA GLN A 192 5.70 10.91 1.82
C GLN A 192 6.83 10.17 2.54
N TYR A 193 6.65 9.89 3.84
CA TYR A 193 7.66 9.20 4.63
C TYR A 193 7.89 7.76 4.14
N ALA A 194 6.82 7.03 3.79
CA ALA A 194 6.89 5.71 3.19
C ALA A 194 7.63 5.72 1.84
N LEU A 195 7.31 6.69 0.97
CA LEU A 195 7.97 6.86 -0.32
C LEU A 195 9.47 7.14 -0.16
N GLU A 196 9.84 8.04 0.74
CA GLU A 196 11.24 8.41 0.97
C GLU A 196 12.05 7.28 1.60
N ARG A 197 11.45 6.51 2.52
CA ARG A 197 12.06 5.29 3.08
C ARG A 197 12.35 4.26 1.98
N ALA A 198 11.34 3.91 1.18
CA ALA A 198 11.50 2.98 0.07
C ALA A 198 12.55 3.47 -0.93
N THR A 199 12.53 4.76 -1.26
CA THR A 199 13.51 5.41 -2.16
C THR A 199 14.93 5.27 -1.65
N ASN A 200 15.16 5.47 -0.35
CA ASN A 200 16.49 5.37 0.24
C ASN A 200 17.00 3.92 0.25
N ILE A 201 16.16 2.95 0.61
CA ILE A 201 16.51 1.52 0.61
C ILE A 201 16.84 1.07 -0.83
N LEU A 202 15.98 1.38 -1.79
CA LEU A 202 16.14 0.96 -3.19
C LEU A 202 17.34 1.60 -3.87
N ASN A 203 17.71 2.82 -3.48
CA ASN A 203 18.91 3.48 -4.02
C ASN A 203 20.23 2.94 -3.43
N LEU A 204 20.16 2.19 -2.32
CA LEU A 204 21.30 1.54 -1.66
C LEU A 204 21.28 0.01 -1.84
N ILE A 205 20.47 -0.49 -2.79
CA ILE A 205 20.29 -1.92 -3.01
C ILE A 205 21.61 -2.62 -3.35
N ASP A 206 21.89 -3.74 -2.68
CA ASP A 206 22.91 -4.71 -3.12
C ASP A 206 22.21 -5.82 -3.90
N PHE A 207 22.44 -5.91 -5.20
CA PHE A 207 21.83 -6.93 -6.06
C PHE A 207 22.29 -8.37 -5.75
N ARG A 208 23.31 -8.54 -4.91
CA ARG A 208 23.71 -9.86 -4.37
C ARG A 208 22.92 -10.26 -3.13
N SER A 209 22.23 -9.30 -2.49
CA SER A 209 21.43 -9.48 -1.29
C SER A 209 20.17 -8.62 -1.37
N LEU A 210 19.22 -9.06 -2.19
CA LEU A 210 17.98 -8.33 -2.46
C LEU A 210 17.14 -8.15 -1.18
N PRO A 211 16.52 -6.98 -0.98
CA PRO A 211 15.70 -6.72 0.19
C PRO A 211 14.34 -7.42 0.09
N GLU A 212 13.66 -7.56 1.22
CA GLU A 212 12.30 -8.12 1.28
C GLU A 212 11.30 -7.15 0.64
N ILE A 213 10.36 -7.66 -0.17
CA ILE A 213 9.41 -6.83 -0.93
C ILE A 213 8.51 -6.03 0.02
N GLN A 214 7.87 -6.71 0.98
CA GLN A 214 6.86 -6.09 1.84
C GLN A 214 7.45 -5.06 2.80
N SER A 215 8.65 -5.31 3.35
CA SER A 215 9.33 -4.39 4.27
C SER A 215 9.93 -3.17 3.56
N THR A 216 10.13 -3.23 2.24
CA THR A 216 10.77 -2.15 1.48
C THR A 216 9.75 -1.19 0.88
N ALA A 217 8.80 -1.71 0.11
CA ALA A 217 7.81 -0.88 -0.59
C ALA A 217 6.36 -1.28 -0.24
N GLY A 218 6.15 -2.49 0.26
CA GLY A 218 4.83 -3.03 0.55
C GLY A 218 4.25 -2.65 1.93
N PRO A 219 3.34 -3.48 2.48
CA PRO A 219 2.60 -3.16 3.71
C PRO A 219 3.48 -2.99 4.95
N GLY A 220 4.64 -3.66 5.01
CA GLY A 220 5.59 -3.49 6.11
C GLY A 220 6.17 -2.08 6.17
N ASN A 221 6.59 -1.53 5.03
CA ASN A 221 7.10 -0.15 4.96
C ASN A 221 6.00 0.88 5.29
N LEU A 222 4.79 0.67 4.76
CA LEU A 222 3.66 1.57 5.04
C LEU A 222 3.31 1.55 6.53
N THR A 223 3.21 0.37 7.13
CA THR A 223 2.90 0.23 8.57
C THR A 223 3.98 0.86 9.44
N ALA A 224 5.27 0.65 9.12
CA ALA A 224 6.36 1.32 9.84
C ALA A 224 6.25 2.84 9.73
N SER A 225 5.86 3.35 8.56
CA SER A 225 5.70 4.78 8.32
C SER A 225 4.53 5.38 9.11
N VAL A 226 3.41 4.67 9.21
CA VAL A 226 2.28 5.05 10.08
C VAL A 226 2.75 5.14 11.53
N VAL A 227 3.39 4.09 12.05
CA VAL A 227 3.84 4.04 13.46
C VAL A 227 4.86 5.13 13.76
N ALA A 228 5.82 5.36 12.87
CA ALA A 228 6.83 6.38 13.07
C ALA A 228 6.22 7.79 13.21
N LEU A 229 5.29 8.16 12.33
CA LEU A 229 4.64 9.47 12.40
C LEU A 229 3.63 9.56 13.54
N TYR A 230 2.87 8.49 13.80
CA TYR A 230 1.94 8.44 14.92
C TYR A 230 2.66 8.70 16.25
N VAL A 231 3.75 7.97 16.53
CA VAL A 231 4.56 8.16 17.74
C VAL A 231 5.21 9.55 17.75
N ALA A 232 5.82 9.99 16.64
CA ALA A 232 6.48 11.30 16.56
C ALA A 232 5.51 12.47 16.81
N SER A 233 4.24 12.32 16.41
CA SER A 233 3.19 13.31 16.61
C SER A 233 2.56 13.31 18.00
N GLN A 234 3.06 12.46 18.91
CA GLN A 234 2.42 12.19 20.21
C GLN A 234 0.98 11.70 20.04
N ASN A 235 0.79 10.75 19.13
CA ASN A 235 -0.48 10.06 18.86
C ASN A 235 -1.58 10.92 18.22
N LYS A 236 -1.20 12.00 17.53
CA LYS A 236 -2.14 12.96 16.89
C LYS A 236 -2.29 12.78 15.38
N THR A 237 -1.57 11.82 14.79
CA THR A 237 -1.68 11.53 13.36
C THR A 237 -2.98 10.78 13.12
N THR A 238 -3.79 11.28 12.18
CA THR A 238 -5.08 10.70 11.84
C THR A 238 -4.99 9.84 10.59
N ILE A 239 -5.65 8.68 10.68
CA ILE A 239 -5.95 7.80 9.55
C ILE A 239 -7.38 7.30 9.72
N GLU A 240 -8.08 7.08 8.62
CA GLU A 240 -9.37 6.41 8.64
C GLU A 240 -9.18 4.90 8.47
N ILE A 241 -9.83 4.13 9.34
CA ILE A 241 -9.75 2.67 9.37
C ILE A 241 -10.86 2.08 8.51
N LEU A 242 -10.48 1.38 7.44
CA LEU A 242 -11.40 0.72 6.52
C LEU A 242 -11.72 -0.70 6.97
N SER A 243 -12.40 -0.86 8.11
CA SER A 243 -12.72 -2.19 8.66
C SER A 243 -13.68 -3.02 7.80
N ASP A 244 -14.42 -2.38 6.89
CA ASP A 244 -15.41 -2.96 5.99
C ASP A 244 -14.89 -3.17 4.56
N TRP A 245 -13.58 -3.01 4.30
CA TRP A 245 -13.05 -3.02 2.92
C TRP A 245 -13.38 -4.29 2.14
N GLU A 246 -13.37 -5.45 2.79
CA GLU A 246 -13.70 -6.75 2.18
C GLU A 246 -15.15 -6.83 1.66
N THR A 247 -16.03 -5.93 2.11
CA THR A 247 -17.38 -5.83 1.55
C THR A 247 -17.41 -5.05 0.23
N HIS A 248 -16.38 -4.23 -0.04
CA HIS A 248 -16.29 -3.39 -1.25
C HIS A 248 -15.46 -4.04 -2.35
N SER A 249 -14.51 -4.90 -1.98
CA SER A 249 -13.51 -5.48 -2.86
C SER A 249 -13.15 -6.91 -2.48
N ASN A 250 -12.98 -7.79 -3.47
CA ASN A 250 -12.58 -9.19 -3.26
C ASN A 250 -11.33 -9.57 -4.05
N ASN A 251 -10.35 -10.19 -3.39
CA ASN A 251 -9.17 -10.75 -4.04
C ASN A 251 -9.48 -12.07 -4.78
N ILE A 252 -9.05 -12.17 -6.03
CA ILE A 252 -9.17 -13.41 -6.83
C ILE A 252 -7.87 -14.21 -6.75
N TRP A 253 -7.92 -15.35 -6.05
CA TRP A 253 -6.75 -16.19 -5.80
C TRP A 253 -6.36 -17.10 -6.96
N SER A 254 -7.30 -17.44 -7.85
CA SER A 254 -7.12 -18.43 -8.92
C SER A 254 -6.60 -17.84 -10.23
N LEU A 255 -5.88 -16.72 -10.19
CA LEU A 255 -5.35 -16.04 -11.38
C LEU A 255 -4.10 -16.72 -11.92
N SER A 256 -3.97 -16.75 -13.24
CA SER A 256 -2.92 -17.44 -14.01
C SER A 256 -1.51 -17.07 -13.56
N TYR A 257 -1.23 -15.78 -13.36
CA TYR A 257 0.09 -15.29 -12.94
C TYR A 257 0.56 -15.80 -11.57
N ARG A 258 -0.36 -16.30 -10.74
CA ARG A 258 -0.01 -16.86 -9.42
C ARG A 258 0.63 -18.25 -9.53
N ASN A 259 0.51 -18.89 -10.69
CA ASN A 259 1.02 -20.23 -10.97
C ASN A 259 2.38 -20.24 -11.70
N ASP A 260 2.97 -19.09 -11.97
CA ASP A 260 4.28 -18.97 -12.64
C ASP A 260 5.22 -17.99 -11.92
N ALA A 261 6.35 -17.66 -12.56
CA ALA A 261 7.40 -16.82 -11.99
C ALA A 261 6.93 -15.40 -11.59
N ARG A 262 5.80 -14.92 -12.12
CA ARG A 262 5.18 -13.63 -11.77
C ARG A 262 4.64 -13.60 -10.34
N ASN A 263 4.45 -14.77 -9.70
CA ASN A 263 4.09 -14.83 -8.30
C ASN A 263 5.25 -14.35 -7.41
N TRP A 264 5.11 -13.15 -6.84
CA TRP A 264 6.15 -12.51 -6.03
C TRP A 264 6.63 -13.38 -4.85
N ARG A 265 5.80 -14.30 -4.35
CA ARG A 265 6.16 -15.23 -3.26
C ARG A 265 7.32 -16.15 -3.64
N LEU A 266 7.51 -16.42 -4.93
CA LEU A 266 8.62 -17.21 -5.46
C LEU A 266 9.91 -16.37 -5.57
N SER A 267 9.78 -15.05 -5.66
CA SER A 267 10.84 -14.10 -5.99
C SER A 267 11.28 -13.25 -4.79
N ASN A 268 10.69 -13.41 -3.60
CA ASN A 268 11.08 -12.59 -2.45
C ASN A 268 12.56 -12.81 -2.10
N ARG A 269 13.35 -11.72 -2.10
CA ARG A 269 14.82 -11.70 -1.95
C ARG A 269 15.58 -12.52 -3.00
N LYS A 270 14.97 -12.80 -4.15
CA LYS A 270 15.57 -13.55 -5.28
C LYS A 270 15.42 -12.75 -6.56
N ILE A 271 16.38 -12.91 -7.46
CA ILE A 271 16.31 -12.26 -8.78
C ILE A 271 15.09 -12.83 -9.50
N PHE A 272 14.21 -11.92 -9.93
CA PHE A 272 13.12 -12.23 -10.82
C PHE A 272 13.68 -12.39 -12.24
N ASP A 273 13.44 -13.54 -12.85
CA ASP A 273 13.83 -13.81 -14.23
C ASP A 273 12.57 -13.93 -15.09
N GLU A 274 12.35 -12.92 -15.93
CA GLU A 274 11.21 -12.86 -16.85
C GLU A 274 11.28 -13.93 -17.95
N ALA A 275 12.46 -14.50 -18.22
CA ALA A 275 12.61 -15.53 -19.25
C ALA A 275 11.96 -16.88 -18.87
N ILE A 276 11.41 -16.99 -17.65
CA ILE A 276 10.80 -18.20 -17.08
C ILE A 276 9.25 -18.11 -17.12
N ILE A 277 8.69 -17.06 -17.74
CA ILE A 277 7.23 -16.82 -17.87
C ILE A 277 6.69 -17.41 -19.18
#